data_AF-A0A954W051-F1
#
_entry.id   AF-A0A954W051-F1
#
_cell.length_a   1.000
_cell.length_b   1.000
_cell.length_c   1.000
_cell.angle_alpha   90.00
_cell.angle_beta   90.00
_cell.angle_gamma   90.00
#
_symmetry.space_group_name_H-M   'P 1'
#
loop_
_entity.id
_entity.type
_entity.pdbx_description
1 polymer ?
#
loop_
_entity_poly.entity_id
_entity_poly.type
_entity_poly.pdbx_seq_one_letter_code
_entity_poly.pdbx_strand_id
1 'polypeptide(L)'
;AVEIYHGAHGAYETRSPVRTFVPFMIDDQPHLLAAYTCTPLVKFPISDLTKGEKVLGTTVAELGNRNRPIDMIVYKKEGKNYLLLANNARGVMKIATDDIQNVEPITDRVDGGGTAGLKYDTIEGMTGVEQLDKLDEKHAIVLVSSEAGKDLQTVELP
;
A
#
# COMPACT_ATOMS: atom_id res chain seq x y z
N ALA A 1 -0.39 -20.32 -5.60
CA ALA A 1 0.11 -19.66 -4.37
C ALA A 1 0.65 -18.28 -4.74
N VAL A 2 0.47 -17.26 -3.89
CA VAL A 2 1.00 -15.90 -4.15
C VAL A 2 2.39 -15.81 -3.54
N GLU A 3 3.39 -15.43 -4.34
CA GLU A 3 4.78 -15.25 -3.90
C GLU A 3 5.25 -13.82 -4.16
N ILE A 4 6.01 -13.25 -3.23
CA ILE A 4 6.58 -11.89 -3.33
C ILE A 4 8.01 -11.88 -2.79
N TYR A 5 8.83 -10.92 -3.23
CA TYR A 5 10.11 -10.65 -2.57
C TYR A 5 9.90 -9.75 -1.37
N HIS A 6 10.26 -10.21 -0.19
CA HIS A 6 10.11 -9.48 1.06
C HIS A 6 11.43 -8.79 1.40
N GLY A 7 11.57 -7.50 1.05
CA GLY A 7 12.80 -6.71 1.19
C GLY A 7 13.43 -6.81 2.59
N ALA A 8 12.62 -6.63 3.63
CA ALA A 8 13.06 -6.75 5.02
C ALA A 8 13.65 -8.13 5.40
N HIS A 9 13.27 -9.21 4.72
CA HIS A 9 13.76 -10.56 4.97
C HIS A 9 14.84 -11.00 3.96
N GLY A 10 14.89 -10.34 2.80
CA GLY A 10 15.80 -10.67 1.71
C GLY A 10 15.47 -11.99 1.03
N ALA A 11 14.19 -12.35 0.93
CA ALA A 11 13.74 -13.65 0.42
C ALA A 11 12.40 -13.59 -0.30
N TYR A 12 12.17 -14.53 -1.22
CA TYR A 12 10.84 -14.80 -1.76
C TYR A 12 9.99 -15.59 -0.77
N GLU A 13 8.75 -15.14 -0.56
CA GLU A 13 7.86 -15.70 0.45
C GLU A 13 6.44 -15.91 -0.08
N THR A 14 5.84 -17.04 0.30
CA THR A 14 4.43 -17.37 0.04
C THR A 14 3.54 -17.29 1.29
N ARG A 15 4.15 -17.06 2.45
CA ARG A 15 3.48 -17.09 3.76
C ARG A 15 3.15 -15.70 4.31
N SER A 16 3.64 -14.63 3.69
CA SER A 16 3.30 -13.27 4.10
C SER A 16 1.87 -12.96 3.66
N PRO A 17 0.94 -12.61 4.58
CA PRO A 17 -0.44 -12.33 4.21
C PRO A 17 -0.57 -10.93 3.60
N VAL A 18 -1.35 -10.83 2.52
CA VAL A 18 -1.91 -9.55 2.08
C VAL A 18 -2.81 -9.01 3.19
N ARG A 19 -2.65 -7.73 3.53
CA ARG A 19 -3.44 -7.06 4.57
C ARG A 19 -4.60 -6.26 4.00
N THR A 20 -4.33 -5.55 2.91
CA THR A 20 -5.31 -4.78 2.15
C THR A 20 -4.79 -4.66 0.70
N PHE A 21 -5.70 -4.45 -0.24
CA PHE A 21 -5.38 -4.31 -1.65
C PHE A 21 -6.43 -3.46 -2.38
N VAL A 22 -6.04 -2.87 -3.50
CA VAL A 22 -6.91 -2.08 -4.39
C VAL A 22 -6.67 -2.43 -5.85
N PRO A 23 -7.71 -2.34 -6.70
CA PRO A 23 -7.52 -2.32 -8.15
C PRO A 23 -6.82 -1.04 -8.57
N PHE A 24 -5.93 -1.13 -9.55
CA PHE A 24 -5.17 -0.01 -10.08
C PHE A 24 -4.85 -0.22 -11.57
N MET A 25 -4.84 0.85 -12.37
CA MET A 25 -4.47 0.78 -13.78
C MET A 25 -3.01 1.18 -13.95
N ILE A 26 -2.21 0.34 -14.60
CA ILE A 26 -0.82 0.63 -14.98
C ILE A 26 -0.72 0.39 -16.48
N ASP A 27 -0.35 1.41 -17.27
CA ASP A 27 -0.28 1.35 -18.74
C ASP A 27 -1.53 0.73 -19.39
N ASP A 28 -2.72 1.19 -18.96
CA ASP A 28 -4.04 0.69 -19.38
C ASP A 28 -4.28 -0.81 -19.12
N GLN A 29 -3.43 -1.45 -18.32
CA GLN A 29 -3.61 -2.82 -17.86
C GLN A 29 -4.08 -2.87 -16.39
N PRO A 30 -5.11 -3.68 -16.09
CA PRO A 30 -5.61 -3.79 -14.73
C PRO A 30 -4.64 -4.59 -13.86
N HIS A 31 -4.31 -4.02 -12.71
CA HIS A 31 -3.45 -4.59 -11.69
C HIS A 31 -4.13 -4.58 -10.32
N LEU A 32 -3.66 -5.43 -9.42
CA LEU A 32 -3.86 -5.26 -7.99
C LEU A 32 -2.61 -4.67 -7.36
N LEU A 33 -2.78 -3.62 -6.55
CA LEU A 33 -1.77 -3.19 -5.59
C LEU A 33 -2.13 -3.79 -4.24
N ALA A 34 -1.21 -4.54 -3.65
CA ALA A 34 -1.40 -5.24 -2.39
C ALA A 34 -0.31 -4.85 -1.39
N ALA A 35 -0.71 -4.52 -0.16
CA ALA A 35 0.21 -4.24 0.92
C ALA A 35 0.22 -5.40 1.92
N TYR A 36 1.43 -5.76 2.36
CA TYR A 36 1.67 -6.93 3.21
C TYR A 36 2.15 -6.54 4.59
N THR A 37 2.18 -7.51 5.51
CA THR A 37 2.84 -7.32 6.82
C THR A 37 4.32 -7.01 6.63
N CYS A 38 4.90 -6.13 7.46
CA CYS A 38 6.24 -5.53 7.30
C CYS A 38 6.38 -4.60 6.08
N THR A 39 5.26 -4.32 5.39
CA THR A 39 5.07 -3.29 4.37
C THR A 39 5.86 -3.33 3.06
N PRO A 40 6.03 -4.49 2.42
CA PRO A 40 6.15 -4.45 0.97
C PRO A 40 4.82 -4.03 0.33
N LEU A 41 4.90 -3.14 -0.65
CA LEU A 41 3.83 -2.83 -1.60
C LEU A 41 4.14 -3.55 -2.91
N VAL A 42 3.18 -4.32 -3.41
CA VAL A 42 3.40 -5.26 -4.51
C VAL A 42 2.34 -5.07 -5.58
N LYS A 43 2.75 -5.06 -6.84
CA LYS A 43 1.83 -5.08 -8.00
C LYS A 43 1.68 -6.49 -8.56
N PHE A 44 0.45 -6.81 -8.97
CA PHE A 44 0.09 -8.06 -9.65
C PHE A 44 -0.74 -7.73 -10.89
N PRO A 45 -0.36 -8.16 -12.10
CA PRO A 45 -1.24 -8.10 -13.25
C PRO A 45 -2.46 -8.99 -13.00
N ILE A 46 -3.68 -8.49 -13.28
CA ILE A 46 -4.89 -9.31 -13.12
C ILE A 46 -4.88 -10.50 -14.09
N SER A 47 -4.23 -10.35 -15.25
CA SER A 47 -4.02 -11.43 -16.22
C SER A 47 -3.33 -12.67 -15.65
N ASP A 48 -2.49 -12.48 -14.63
CA ASP A 48 -1.67 -13.55 -14.04
C ASP A 48 -2.43 -14.30 -12.94
N LEU A 49 -3.63 -13.83 -12.56
CA LEU A 49 -4.46 -14.42 -11.51
C LEU A 49 -5.27 -15.60 -12.04
N THR A 50 -4.57 -16.66 -12.43
CA THR A 50 -5.15 -17.92 -12.92
C THR A 50 -5.40 -18.91 -11.77
N LYS A 51 -6.53 -19.62 -11.84
CA LYS A 51 -6.93 -20.56 -10.78
C LYS A 51 -5.92 -21.69 -10.65
N GLY A 52 -5.36 -21.84 -9.45
CA GLY A 52 -4.49 -22.95 -9.09
C GLY A 52 -3.02 -22.74 -9.43
N GLU A 53 -2.67 -21.68 -10.14
CA GLU A 53 -1.29 -21.39 -10.50
C GLU A 53 -0.58 -20.57 -9.41
N LYS A 54 0.76 -20.51 -9.54
CA LYS A 54 1.58 -19.64 -8.72
C LYS A 54 1.62 -18.26 -9.37
N VAL A 55 1.35 -17.23 -8.57
CA VAL A 55 1.40 -15.84 -9.02
C VAL A 55 2.60 -15.19 -8.34
N LEU A 56 3.53 -14.66 -9.14
CA LEU A 56 4.68 -13.91 -8.64
C LEU A 56 4.37 -12.42 -8.70
N GLY A 57 4.38 -11.76 -7.55
CA GLY A 57 4.19 -10.32 -7.45
C GLY A 57 5.50 -9.56 -7.64
N THR A 58 5.39 -8.34 -8.16
CA THR A 58 6.53 -7.42 -8.25
C THR A 58 6.51 -6.46 -7.06
N THR A 59 7.48 -6.57 -6.17
CA THR A 59 7.63 -5.65 -5.04
C THR A 59 8.11 -4.29 -5.54
N VAL A 60 7.25 -3.27 -5.46
CA VAL A 60 7.49 -1.91 -5.96
C VAL A 60 7.80 -0.90 -4.86
N ALA A 61 7.57 -1.28 -3.60
CA ALA A 61 8.05 -0.50 -2.48
C ALA A 61 8.35 -1.38 -1.27
N GLU A 62 9.37 -0.99 -0.51
CA GLU A 62 9.55 -1.38 0.89
C GLU A 62 9.33 -0.11 1.72
N LEU A 63 8.29 -0.09 2.54
CA LEU A 63 7.85 1.11 3.25
C LEU A 63 8.39 1.17 4.69
N GLY A 64 9.31 0.27 5.03
CA GLY A 64 10.04 0.21 6.29
C GLY A 64 9.52 -0.92 7.18
N ASN A 65 10.36 -1.50 8.01
CA ASN A 65 9.97 -2.69 8.77
C ASN A 65 9.06 -2.39 9.98
N ARG A 66 8.64 -3.47 10.67
CA ARG A 66 7.97 -3.47 12.00
C ARG A 66 6.65 -2.70 12.07
N ASN A 67 5.93 -2.67 10.97
CA ASN A 67 4.61 -2.06 10.92
C ASN A 67 3.68 -2.87 10.00
N ARG A 68 2.41 -2.48 9.96
CA ARG A 68 1.34 -3.25 9.32
C ARG A 68 0.38 -2.29 8.59
N PRO A 69 0.16 -2.50 7.28
CA PRO A 69 -0.95 -1.90 6.55
C PRO A 69 -2.27 -2.27 7.21
N ILE A 70 -3.17 -1.31 7.31
CA ILE A 70 -4.51 -1.53 7.85
C ILE A 70 -5.52 -1.49 6.72
N ASP A 71 -5.55 -0.39 5.97
CA ASP A 71 -6.51 -0.16 4.89
C ASP A 71 -5.90 0.75 3.82
N MET A 72 -6.46 0.75 2.61
CA MET A 72 -5.95 1.58 1.51
C MET A 72 -7.02 2.02 0.52
N ILE A 73 -6.84 3.22 -0.05
CA ILE A 73 -7.65 3.72 -1.17
C ILE A 73 -6.76 4.36 -2.24
N VAL A 74 -7.29 4.41 -3.46
CA VAL A 74 -6.71 5.16 -4.58
C VAL A 74 -7.55 6.40 -4.83
N TYR A 75 -6.89 7.55 -4.88
CA TYR A 75 -7.53 8.82 -5.24
C TYR A 75 -6.68 9.58 -6.27
N LYS A 76 -7.32 10.56 -6.92
CA LYS A 76 -6.70 11.42 -7.91
C LYS A 76 -6.68 12.85 -7.39
N LYS A 77 -5.53 13.51 -7.46
CA LYS A 77 -5.37 14.92 -7.11
C LYS A 77 -4.43 15.57 -8.10
N GLU A 78 -4.83 16.73 -8.64
CA GLU A 78 -4.03 17.48 -9.62
C GLU A 78 -3.58 16.63 -10.83
N GLY A 79 -4.46 15.76 -11.32
CA GLY A 79 -4.16 14.90 -12.46
C GLY A 79 -3.37 13.63 -12.12
N LYS A 80 -2.84 13.50 -10.90
CA LYS A 80 -1.99 12.39 -10.46
C LYS A 80 -2.74 11.42 -9.57
N ASN A 81 -2.41 10.14 -9.69
CA ASN A 81 -2.94 9.11 -8.81
C ASN A 81 -2.04 8.94 -7.57
N TYR A 82 -2.67 8.76 -6.42
CA TYR A 82 -2.01 8.50 -5.16
C TYR A 82 -2.66 7.30 -4.48
N LEU A 83 -1.84 6.52 -3.77
CA LEU A 83 -2.31 5.51 -2.84
C LEU A 83 -2.25 6.11 -1.43
N LEU A 84 -3.39 6.11 -0.74
CA LEU A 84 -3.44 6.45 0.69
C LEU A 84 -3.50 5.14 1.47
N LEU A 85 -2.55 4.93 2.38
CA LEU A 85 -2.40 3.69 3.14
C LEU A 85 -2.42 3.99 4.64
N ALA A 86 -3.45 3.52 5.35
CA ALA A 86 -3.45 3.55 6.81
C ALA A 86 -2.48 2.50 7.37
N ASN A 87 -1.77 2.89 8.42
CA ASN A 87 -0.73 2.07 9.03
C ASN A 87 -0.77 2.14 10.56
N ASN A 88 -0.46 1.02 11.22
CA ASN A 88 -0.52 0.92 12.67
C ASN A 88 0.62 1.62 13.43
N ALA A 89 1.74 1.95 12.76
CA ALA A 89 2.91 2.55 13.41
C ALA A 89 3.41 3.81 12.72
N ARG A 90 3.00 4.06 11.47
CA ARG A 90 3.49 5.19 10.65
C ARG A 90 2.42 6.24 10.33
N GLY A 91 1.24 6.14 10.94
CA GLY A 91 0.08 6.97 10.57
C GLY A 91 -0.41 6.65 9.15
N VAL A 92 -1.15 7.56 8.54
CA VAL A 92 -1.53 7.43 7.14
C VAL A 92 -0.38 7.86 6.23
N MET A 93 -0.11 7.05 5.20
CA MET A 93 0.97 7.22 4.24
C MET A 93 0.37 7.58 2.88
N LYS A 94 0.82 8.69 2.28
CA LYS A 94 0.51 9.07 0.89
C LYS A 94 1.65 8.63 0.00
N ILE A 95 1.39 7.69 -0.89
CA ILE A 95 2.37 7.10 -1.81
C ILE A 95 2.09 7.63 -3.22
N ALA A 96 3.11 8.22 -3.86
CA ALA A 96 3.03 8.64 -5.25
C ALA A 96 3.08 7.43 -6.18
N THR A 97 2.29 7.43 -7.26
CA THR A 97 2.18 6.28 -8.18
C THR A 97 2.51 6.61 -9.64
N ASP A 98 2.94 7.84 -9.93
CA ASP A 98 3.13 8.36 -11.30
C ASP A 98 4.08 7.50 -12.16
N ASP A 99 5.11 6.91 -11.54
CA ASP A 99 6.15 6.12 -12.22
C ASP A 99 6.14 4.62 -11.86
N ILE A 100 5.04 4.11 -11.29
CA ILE A 100 4.93 2.72 -10.81
C ILE A 100 5.20 1.65 -11.89
N GLN A 101 4.99 1.98 -13.16
CA GLN A 101 5.31 1.15 -14.31
C GLN A 101 6.83 0.94 -14.46
N ASN A 102 7.62 1.97 -14.15
CA ASN A 102 9.07 2.02 -14.34
C ASN A 102 9.87 1.68 -13.07
N VAL A 103 9.21 1.36 -11.96
CA VAL A 103 9.89 1.00 -10.72
C VAL A 103 10.61 -0.32 -10.89
N GLU A 104 11.93 -0.30 -10.69
CA GLU A 104 12.77 -1.50 -10.63
C GLU A 104 12.27 -2.43 -9.52
N PRO A 105 12.05 -3.73 -9.83
CA PRO A 105 11.64 -4.71 -8.83
C PRO A 105 12.63 -4.77 -7.66
N ILE A 106 12.12 -4.73 -6.43
CA ILE A 106 12.96 -4.96 -5.26
C ILE A 106 13.24 -6.46 -5.17
N THR A 107 14.48 -6.84 -5.45
CA THR A 107 15.00 -8.22 -5.31
C THR A 107 16.23 -8.30 -4.42
N ASP A 108 16.64 -7.17 -3.84
CA ASP A 108 17.73 -7.07 -2.88
C ASP A 108 17.20 -6.80 -1.47
N ARG A 109 17.94 -7.29 -0.48
CA ARG A 109 17.61 -7.10 0.93
C ARG A 109 17.63 -5.62 1.30
N VAL A 110 16.62 -5.18 2.06
CA VAL A 110 16.53 -3.82 2.60
C VAL A 110 16.76 -3.88 4.11
N ASP A 111 17.96 -3.50 4.54
CA ASP A 111 18.39 -3.63 5.93
C ASP A 111 17.91 -2.49 6.85
N GLY A 112 17.92 -2.78 8.16
CA GLY A 112 17.74 -1.76 9.21
C GLY A 112 16.37 -1.09 9.28
N GLY A 113 15.36 -1.59 8.54
CA GLY A 113 14.07 -0.92 8.41
C GLY A 113 14.08 0.25 7.44
N GLY A 114 15.04 0.25 6.50
CA GLY A 114 15.10 1.20 5.40
C GLY A 114 13.90 1.10 4.46
N THR A 115 13.86 2.01 3.49
CA THR A 115 12.83 2.07 2.45
C THR A 115 13.47 1.93 1.07
N ALA A 116 12.72 1.40 0.10
CA ALA A 116 13.16 1.25 -1.29
C ALA A 116 11.96 1.36 -2.25
N GLY A 117 12.23 1.65 -3.53
CA GLY A 117 11.19 1.81 -4.55
C GLY A 117 10.39 3.10 -4.37
N LEU A 118 9.06 3.01 -4.52
CA LEU A 118 8.14 4.15 -4.40
C LEU A 118 8.30 4.87 -3.05
N LYS A 119 8.17 6.20 -3.10
CA LYS A 119 8.27 7.07 -1.92
C LYS A 119 6.89 7.35 -1.33
N TYR A 120 6.90 7.70 -0.05
CA TYR A 120 5.70 8.10 0.67
C TYR A 120 5.98 9.30 1.57
N ASP A 121 4.92 10.06 1.81
CA ASP A 121 4.84 11.06 2.88
C ASP A 121 3.90 10.55 3.96
N THR A 122 4.29 10.70 5.23
CA THR A 122 3.35 10.50 6.34
C THR A 122 2.48 11.74 6.48
N ILE A 123 1.16 11.57 6.50
CA ILE A 123 0.21 12.66 6.65
C ILE A 123 0.07 13.02 8.12
N GLU A 124 0.48 14.24 8.45
CA GLU A 124 0.39 14.77 9.80
C GLU A 124 -1.06 14.82 10.27
N GLY A 125 -1.30 14.48 11.54
CA GLY A 125 -2.64 14.47 12.14
C GLY A 125 -3.52 13.27 11.76
N MET A 126 -3.17 12.50 10.72
CA MET A 126 -3.90 11.28 10.36
C MET A 126 -3.31 10.05 11.06
N THR A 127 -3.48 9.98 12.37
CA THR A 127 -3.04 8.86 13.22
C THR A 127 -4.23 8.07 13.76
N GLY A 128 -4.05 6.77 14.01
CA GLY A 128 -5.13 5.93 14.58
C GLY A 128 -6.24 5.57 13.59
N VAL A 129 -6.05 5.82 12.29
CA VAL A 129 -7.01 5.44 11.25
C VAL A 129 -7.06 3.93 11.12
N GLU A 130 -8.24 3.34 11.37
CA GLU A 130 -8.50 1.91 11.26
C GLU A 130 -9.18 1.53 9.94
N GLN A 131 -9.93 2.45 9.34
CA GLN A 131 -10.58 2.28 8.04
C GLN A 131 -10.64 3.61 7.33
N LEU A 132 -10.57 3.59 6.00
CA LEU A 132 -10.79 4.77 5.17
C LEU A 132 -11.47 4.40 3.85
N ASP A 133 -12.41 5.23 3.42
CA ASP A 133 -13.03 5.12 2.10
C ASP A 133 -13.20 6.50 1.46
N LYS A 134 -13.30 6.55 0.14
CA LYS A 134 -13.59 7.78 -0.58
C LYS A 134 -15.03 8.20 -0.33
N LEU A 135 -15.20 9.44 0.10
CA LEU A 135 -16.52 10.08 0.16
C LEU A 135 -16.86 10.73 -1.18
N ASP A 136 -15.90 11.50 -1.71
CA ASP A 136 -15.98 12.16 -3.01
C ASP A 136 -14.57 12.35 -3.60
N GLU A 137 -14.42 13.21 -4.60
CA GLU A 137 -13.13 13.46 -5.26
C GLU A 137 -12.11 14.21 -4.38
N LYS A 138 -12.58 14.90 -3.34
CA LYS A 138 -11.77 15.77 -2.48
C LYS A 138 -11.71 15.30 -1.03
N HIS A 139 -12.58 14.38 -0.62
CA HIS A 139 -12.68 13.94 0.76
C HIS A 139 -12.70 12.42 0.91
N ALA A 140 -12.19 11.96 2.04
CA ALA A 140 -12.36 10.62 2.54
C ALA A 140 -13.20 10.64 3.82
N ILE A 141 -13.88 9.52 4.09
CA ILE A 141 -14.39 9.20 5.43
C ILE A 141 -13.36 8.28 6.09
N VAL A 142 -13.03 8.55 7.33
CA VAL A 142 -12.07 7.76 8.13
C VAL A 142 -12.69 7.35 9.46
N LEU A 143 -12.44 6.11 9.87
CA LEU A 143 -12.72 5.65 11.23
C LEU A 143 -11.43 5.76 12.04
N VAL A 144 -11.42 6.67 13.02
CA VAL A 144 -10.26 6.94 13.88
C VAL A 144 -10.47 6.28 15.24
N SER A 145 -9.44 5.62 15.74
CA SER A 145 -9.41 4.94 17.04
C SER A 145 -8.45 5.69 17.98
N SER A 146 -8.93 6.04 19.17
CA SER A 146 -8.21 6.78 20.20
C SER A 146 -8.54 6.27 21.60
N GLU A 147 -7.89 6.81 22.63
CA GLU A 147 -8.22 6.49 24.03
C GLU A 147 -9.68 6.83 24.40
N ALA A 148 -10.28 7.82 23.72
CA ALA A 148 -11.67 8.22 23.94
C ALA A 148 -12.69 7.30 23.24
N GLY A 149 -12.22 6.34 22.43
CA GLY A 149 -13.05 5.46 21.62
C GLY A 149 -12.85 5.68 20.13
N LYS A 150 -13.87 5.32 19.35
CA LYS A 150 -13.86 5.42 17.88
C LYS A 150 -14.73 6.57 17.40
N ASP A 151 -14.22 7.30 16.42
CA ASP A 151 -14.89 8.45 15.81
C ASP A 151 -14.87 8.34 14.29
N LEU A 152 -15.95 8.79 13.64
CA LEU A 152 -16.08 8.79 12.18
C LEU A 152 -15.92 10.23 11.69
N GLN A 153 -14.89 10.48 10.89
CA GLN A 153 -14.50 11.83 10.48
C GLN A 153 -14.48 11.94 8.96
N THR A 154 -14.82 13.11 8.45
CA THR A 154 -14.54 13.49 7.06
C THR A 154 -13.24 14.28 7.03
N VAL A 155 -12.33 13.90 6.14
CA VAL A 155 -11.01 14.54 5.97
C VAL A 155 -10.80 14.89 4.51
N GLU A 156 -10.04 15.96 4.26
CA GLU A 156 -9.59 16.28 2.89
C GLU A 156 -8.56 15.24 2.42
N LEU A 157 -8.63 14.89 1.15
CA LEU A 157 -7.63 14.04 0.50
C LEU A 157 -6.34 14.85 0.32
N PRO A 158 -5.20 14.38 0.88
CA PRO A 158 -3.97 15.14 0.96
C PRO A 158 -3.28 15.34 -0.38
#